data_AF-F8A351-F1
#
_entry.id   AF-F8A351-F1
#
_cell.length_a   1.000
_cell.length_b   1.000
_cell.length_c   1.000
_cell.angle_alpha   90.00
_cell.angle_beta   90.00
_cell.angle_gamma   90.00
#
_symmetry.space_group_name_H-M   'P 1'
#
loop_
_entity.id
_entity.type
_entity.pdbx_description
1 polymer ?
#
loop_
_entity_poly.entity_id
_entity_poly.type
_entity_poly.pdbx_seq_one_letter_code
_entity_poly.pdbx_strand_id
1 'polypeptide(L)'
;MSTISSNGRARRTTSPRRTPARAPRHPARAVSVPARVTAPSVPPVPPAPAPTPVGPVPGSPVTRVRSVRAAAVLSDLQLVRNSLRTAGEGPPGSDAVREICSAELTSAEQVLEGIDARRLSQSARDARLEYAWTAVHRARALLPLVVADDALEVQYLYAVERATRMRPRDARLLASIGRTASSRAGEESDGVRRRRLSYALSAAYCAADREHQQMRVLRDRLVRVAWLTFVALVVVVAAGTLVPTLFPLCSVAAGRTICPAGGGAPTAGDVATVVFLGVIGAGLTAVLAIRRAQPSQSPYRLMPVLGFLRIPLGGIVAVLGVVLMQSGVVPGFDGLQTTQQIAVYAIVFGFAQEAVTRLLENRARAVQDVTSAGSTLVEPTAAPPVRAEQA
;
A
#
# COMPACT_ATOMS: atom_id res chain seq x y z
N MET A 1 -19.05 -65.41 1.31
CA MET A 1 -19.17 -66.69 0.59
C MET A 1 -20.47 -66.67 -0.18
N SER A 2 -20.40 -66.98 -1.49
CA SER A 2 -21.53 -67.39 -2.36
C SER A 2 -22.54 -66.30 -2.75
N THR A 3 -23.09 -66.15 -3.96
CA THR A 3 -22.78 -66.56 -5.35
C THR A 3 -23.78 -65.81 -6.24
N ILE A 4 -23.29 -65.22 -7.34
CA ILE A 4 -23.81 -65.26 -8.72
C ILE A 4 -25.32 -65.55 -8.92
N SER A 5 -26.03 -64.60 -9.55
CA SER A 5 -26.98 -64.94 -10.64
C SER A 5 -27.25 -63.76 -11.58
N SER A 6 -27.16 -64.06 -12.86
CA SER A 6 -27.38 -63.25 -14.05
C SER A 6 -28.86 -62.94 -14.33
N ASN A 7 -29.17 -61.77 -14.88
CA ASN A 7 -29.95 -61.72 -16.12
C ASN A 7 -29.85 -60.36 -16.82
N GLY A 8 -29.59 -60.42 -18.12
CA GLY A 8 -29.51 -59.25 -18.98
C GLY A 8 -30.88 -58.82 -19.52
N ARG A 9 -30.96 -57.55 -19.93
CA ARG A 9 -31.70 -57.19 -21.15
C ARG A 9 -31.23 -55.86 -21.70
N ALA A 10 -30.87 -55.91 -22.97
CA ALA A 10 -30.47 -54.80 -23.81
C ALA A 10 -31.61 -53.80 -24.03
N ARG A 11 -31.27 -52.52 -24.15
CA ARG A 11 -31.84 -51.60 -25.13
C ARG A 11 -30.84 -50.50 -25.44
N ARG A 12 -30.25 -50.59 -26.63
CA ARG A 12 -29.50 -49.52 -27.29
C ARG A 12 -30.51 -48.52 -27.85
N THR A 13 -30.36 -47.24 -27.51
CA THR A 13 -30.90 -46.14 -28.33
C THR A 13 -29.77 -45.14 -28.52
N THR A 14 -29.24 -45.17 -29.74
CA THR A 14 -28.32 -44.22 -30.36
C THR A 14 -28.99 -42.84 -30.48
N SER A 15 -28.32 -41.79 -30.03
CA SER A 15 -28.66 -40.40 -30.38
C SER A 15 -27.43 -39.72 -30.99
N PRO A 16 -27.55 -39.01 -32.13
CA PRO A 16 -26.43 -38.61 -32.95
C PRO A 16 -25.80 -37.28 -32.53
N ARG A 17 -24.49 -37.27 -32.70
CA ARG A 17 -23.52 -36.20 -32.52
C ARG A 17 -23.79 -35.07 -33.52
N ARG A 18 -24.30 -33.92 -33.06
CA ARG A 18 -24.36 -32.68 -33.85
C ARG A 18 -23.01 -31.95 -33.76
N THR A 19 -22.30 -31.95 -34.88
CA THR A 19 -21.20 -31.05 -35.22
C THR A 19 -21.72 -29.62 -35.42
N PRO A 20 -21.11 -28.57 -34.81
CA PRO A 20 -21.40 -27.21 -35.20
C PRO A 20 -20.65 -26.86 -36.50
N ALA A 21 -21.44 -26.41 -37.48
CA ALA A 21 -21.01 -26.02 -38.80
C ALA A 21 -20.08 -24.79 -38.79
N ARG A 22 -19.10 -24.85 -39.68
CA ARG A 22 -18.10 -23.84 -40.01
C ARG A 22 -18.78 -22.68 -40.73
N ALA A 23 -18.80 -21.50 -40.10
CA ALA A 23 -19.32 -20.27 -40.71
C ALA A 23 -18.44 -19.80 -41.90
N PRO A 24 -19.02 -19.20 -42.94
CA PRO A 24 -18.31 -18.77 -44.14
C PRO A 24 -17.44 -17.54 -43.87
N ARG A 25 -16.21 -17.58 -44.39
CA ARG A 25 -15.26 -16.47 -44.42
C ARG A 25 -15.75 -15.40 -45.41
N HIS A 26 -16.09 -14.22 -44.91
CA HIS A 26 -16.21 -13.03 -45.74
C HIS A 26 -14.82 -12.60 -46.25
N PRO A 27 -14.67 -12.24 -47.55
CA PRO A 27 -13.45 -11.65 -48.04
C PRO A 27 -13.27 -10.25 -47.44
N ALA A 28 -12.16 -10.05 -46.74
CA ALA A 28 -11.74 -8.76 -46.23
C ALA A 28 -11.52 -7.79 -47.40
N ARG A 29 -12.40 -6.80 -47.49
CA ARG A 29 -12.28 -5.64 -48.37
C ARG A 29 -11.05 -4.87 -47.89
N ALA A 30 -10.01 -4.81 -48.73
CA ALA A 30 -8.83 -4.00 -48.49
C ALA A 30 -9.24 -2.52 -48.38
N VAL A 31 -9.26 -2.01 -47.15
CA VAL A 31 -9.35 -0.57 -46.90
C VAL A 31 -7.94 -0.02 -47.11
N SER A 32 -7.77 0.67 -48.23
CA SER A 32 -6.61 1.48 -48.55
C SER A 32 -6.41 2.53 -47.45
N VAL A 33 -5.29 2.44 -46.76
CA VAL A 33 -4.78 3.49 -45.85
C VAL A 33 -4.35 4.66 -46.73
N PRO A 34 -4.96 5.86 -46.63
CA PRO A 34 -4.46 7.02 -47.36
C PRO A 34 -3.10 7.43 -46.81
N ALA A 35 -2.24 7.84 -47.73
CA ALA A 35 -0.86 8.22 -47.53
C ALA A 35 -0.67 9.17 -46.33
N ARG A 36 0.39 8.87 -45.58
CA ARG A 36 0.94 9.68 -44.51
C ARG A 36 1.21 11.09 -45.04
N VAL A 37 0.35 12.04 -44.68
CA VAL A 37 0.62 13.47 -44.86
C VAL A 37 1.86 13.78 -44.03
N THR A 38 2.96 14.06 -44.72
CA THR A 38 4.19 14.60 -44.14
C THR A 38 3.88 15.93 -43.48
N ALA A 39 3.96 15.96 -42.16
CA ALA A 39 3.92 17.20 -41.39
C ALA A 39 5.11 18.09 -41.81
N PRO A 40 4.92 19.42 -41.91
CA PRO A 40 6.03 20.33 -42.22
C PRO A 40 7.08 20.26 -41.10
N SER A 41 8.34 20.16 -41.51
CA SER A 41 9.52 20.16 -40.64
C SER A 41 9.65 21.50 -39.92
N VAL A 42 9.24 21.54 -38.65
CA VAL A 42 9.55 22.65 -37.74
C VAL A 42 10.99 22.47 -37.27
N PRO A 43 11.89 23.46 -37.44
CA PRO A 43 13.26 23.37 -36.94
C PRO A 43 13.25 23.30 -35.39
N PRO A 44 14.22 22.59 -34.77
CA PRO A 44 14.25 22.41 -33.33
C PRO A 44 14.45 23.76 -32.62
N VAL A 45 13.48 24.15 -31.81
CA VAL A 45 13.61 25.25 -30.85
C VAL A 45 14.66 24.84 -29.82
N PRO A 46 15.72 25.65 -29.56
CA PRO A 46 16.70 25.34 -28.53
C PRO A 46 16.00 25.28 -27.15
N PRO A 47 16.40 24.35 -26.27
CA PRO A 47 15.77 24.22 -24.97
C PRO A 47 15.94 25.51 -24.18
N ALA A 48 14.83 26.07 -23.71
CA ALA A 48 14.84 27.20 -22.78
C ALA A 48 15.70 26.82 -21.56
N PRO A 49 16.56 27.73 -21.05
CA PRO A 49 17.34 27.45 -19.86
C PRO A 49 16.38 27.12 -18.70
N ALA A 50 16.65 25.99 -18.05
CA ALA A 50 15.86 25.53 -16.92
C ALA A 50 15.74 26.64 -15.87
N PRO A 51 14.55 26.87 -15.28
CA PRO A 51 14.41 27.81 -14.17
C PRO A 51 15.35 27.35 -13.05
N THR A 52 16.28 28.23 -12.68
CA THR A 52 17.14 28.00 -11.53
C THR A 52 16.26 27.87 -10.29
N PRO A 53 16.27 26.73 -9.59
CA PRO A 53 15.54 26.61 -8.35
C PRO A 53 16.20 27.55 -7.33
N VAL A 54 15.47 28.57 -6.90
CA VAL A 54 15.82 29.37 -5.72
C VAL A 54 15.86 28.40 -4.53
N GLY A 55 17.08 28.02 -4.14
CA GLY A 55 17.32 27.05 -3.09
C GLY A 55 17.05 27.65 -1.69
N PRO A 56 16.42 26.91 -0.76
CA PRO A 56 16.26 27.37 0.61
C PRO A 56 17.50 27.08 1.48
N VAL A 57 17.79 28.07 2.34
CA VAL A 57 18.82 28.19 3.41
C VAL A 57 18.84 26.96 4.36
N PRO A 58 20.01 26.60 4.98
CA PRO A 58 20.19 25.28 5.58
C PRO A 58 19.63 25.12 7.00
N GLY A 59 18.84 24.06 7.19
CA GLY A 59 18.46 23.47 8.49
C GLY A 59 18.11 21.98 8.30
N SER A 60 18.28 21.15 9.34
CA SER A 60 18.37 19.67 9.30
C SER A 60 17.39 18.90 8.37
N PRO A 61 17.78 17.73 7.82
CA PRO A 61 16.98 17.00 6.82
C PRO A 61 15.62 16.49 7.34
N VAL A 62 15.49 16.30 8.66
CA VAL A 62 14.26 15.77 9.27
C VAL A 62 13.21 16.87 9.49
N THR A 63 13.61 18.13 9.71
CA THR A 63 12.68 19.28 9.73
C THR A 63 12.27 19.68 8.31
N ARG A 64 13.16 19.49 7.32
CA ARG A 64 12.95 19.91 5.92
C ARG A 64 11.89 19.09 5.16
N VAL A 65 11.74 17.79 5.43
CA VAL A 65 10.68 16.97 4.80
C VAL A 65 9.31 17.18 5.48
N ARG A 66 9.32 17.57 6.76
CA ARG A 66 8.11 17.76 7.58
C ARG A 66 7.40 19.08 7.26
N SER A 67 8.15 20.14 6.97
CA SER A 67 7.61 21.40 6.46
C SER A 67 7.02 21.26 5.05
N VAL A 68 7.55 20.35 4.21
CA VAL A 68 7.06 20.17 2.84
C VAL A 68 5.63 19.64 2.79
N ARG A 69 5.24 18.72 3.69
CA ARG A 69 3.86 18.20 3.72
C ARG A 69 2.86 19.23 4.22
N ALA A 70 3.16 19.87 5.34
CA ALA A 70 2.31 20.95 5.86
C ALA A 70 2.22 22.11 4.86
N ALA A 71 3.33 22.49 4.21
CA ALA A 71 3.34 23.49 3.15
C ALA A 71 2.51 23.07 1.93
N ALA A 72 2.52 21.80 1.54
CA ALA A 72 1.67 21.32 0.45
C ALA A 72 0.18 21.43 0.80
N VAL A 73 -0.21 21.07 2.04
CA VAL A 73 -1.60 21.24 2.51
C VAL A 73 -1.98 22.72 2.57
N LEU A 74 -1.09 23.57 3.09
CA LEU A 74 -1.30 25.02 3.12
C LEU A 74 -1.44 25.62 1.71
N SER A 75 -0.63 25.17 0.76
CA SER A 75 -0.72 25.59 -0.63
C SER A 75 -2.07 25.22 -1.26
N ASP A 76 -2.54 23.99 -1.02
CA ASP A 76 -3.84 23.53 -1.54
C ASP A 76 -5.01 24.25 -0.84
N LEU A 77 -4.89 24.50 0.47
CA LEU A 77 -5.84 25.30 1.25
C LEU A 77 -5.96 26.71 0.69
N GLN A 78 -4.83 27.38 0.43
CA GLN A 78 -4.79 28.71 -0.16
C GLN A 78 -5.40 28.73 -1.56
N LEU A 79 -5.14 27.70 -2.37
CA LEU A 79 -5.75 27.58 -3.70
C LEU A 79 -7.27 27.51 -3.61
N VAL A 80 -7.83 26.65 -2.75
CA VAL A 80 -9.28 26.53 -2.56
C VAL A 80 -9.88 27.82 -2.02
N ARG A 81 -9.21 28.48 -1.07
CA ARG A 81 -9.64 29.76 -0.51
C ARG A 81 -9.66 30.86 -1.56
N ASN A 82 -8.66 30.91 -2.44
CA ASN A 82 -8.63 31.85 -3.55
C ASN A 82 -9.78 31.56 -4.53
N SER A 83 -10.04 30.29 -4.87
CA SER A 83 -11.18 29.91 -5.70
C SER A 83 -12.53 30.33 -5.09
N LEU A 84 -12.71 30.25 -3.78
CA LEU A 84 -13.92 30.72 -3.10
C LEU A 84 -14.07 32.25 -3.16
N ARG A 85 -12.97 32.99 -3.06
CA ARG A 85 -12.97 34.46 -3.16
C ARG A 85 -13.27 34.95 -4.57
N THR A 86 -12.76 34.24 -5.59
CA THR A 86 -12.96 34.60 -7.00
C THR A 86 -14.23 34.00 -7.59
N ALA A 87 -15.01 33.24 -6.81
CA ALA A 87 -16.18 32.50 -7.29
C ALA A 87 -17.35 33.36 -7.80
N GLY A 88 -17.33 34.69 -7.60
CA GLY A 88 -18.43 35.59 -8.00
C GLY A 88 -19.72 35.38 -7.18
N GLU A 89 -20.84 35.94 -7.65
CA GLU A 89 -22.17 35.57 -7.15
C GLU A 89 -22.49 34.14 -7.63
N GLY A 90 -22.58 33.23 -6.67
CA GLY A 90 -22.90 31.83 -6.93
C GLY A 90 -24.41 31.62 -7.18
N PRO A 91 -24.83 30.38 -7.48
CA PRO A 91 -26.25 30.07 -7.62
C PRO A 91 -27.04 30.33 -6.32
N PRO A 92 -28.36 30.56 -6.38
CA PRO A 92 -29.18 30.80 -5.21
C PRO A 92 -29.06 29.65 -4.19
N GLY A 93 -28.78 29.99 -2.93
CA GLY A 93 -28.52 29.02 -1.85
C GLY A 93 -27.05 28.58 -1.72
N SER A 94 -26.13 29.13 -2.52
CA SER A 94 -24.69 28.85 -2.42
C SER A 94 -24.02 29.46 -1.19
N ASP A 95 -24.62 30.47 -0.55
CA ASP A 95 -24.05 31.16 0.62
C ASP A 95 -23.85 30.22 1.82
N ALA A 96 -24.83 29.35 2.10
CA ALA A 96 -24.72 28.36 3.17
C ALA A 96 -23.58 27.35 2.89
N VAL A 97 -23.40 26.94 1.63
CA VAL A 97 -22.30 26.03 1.24
C VAL A 97 -20.95 26.75 1.31
N ARG A 98 -20.90 28.03 0.92
CA ARG A 98 -19.71 28.88 1.03
C ARG A 98 -19.29 29.04 2.48
N GLU A 99 -20.24 29.22 3.40
CA GLU A 99 -19.99 29.27 4.84
C GLU A 99 -19.38 27.96 5.34
N ILE A 100 -19.98 26.80 5.01
CA ILE A 100 -19.46 25.47 5.37
C ILE A 100 -18.02 25.29 4.86
N CYS A 101 -17.76 25.61 3.58
CA CYS A 101 -16.43 25.52 3.00
C CYS A 101 -15.42 26.41 3.75
N SER A 102 -15.81 27.64 4.08
CA SER A 102 -14.94 28.57 4.80
C SER A 102 -14.64 28.11 6.23
N ALA A 103 -15.62 27.50 6.91
CA ALA A 103 -15.46 26.95 8.25
C ALA A 103 -14.51 25.74 8.27
N GLU A 104 -14.61 24.85 7.29
CA GLU A 104 -13.71 23.70 7.12
C GLU A 104 -12.26 24.16 6.84
N LEU A 105 -12.07 25.16 5.98
CA LEU A 105 -10.73 25.71 5.69
C LEU A 105 -10.12 26.42 6.90
N THR A 106 -10.92 27.19 7.64
CA THR A 106 -10.47 27.85 8.88
C THR A 106 -10.08 26.83 9.93
N SER A 107 -10.87 25.76 10.09
CA SER A 107 -10.56 24.65 11.00
C SER A 107 -9.27 23.95 10.60
N ALA A 108 -9.05 23.72 9.30
CA ALA A 108 -7.82 23.13 8.78
C ALA A 108 -6.59 24.02 9.07
N GLU A 109 -6.70 25.33 8.87
CA GLU A 109 -5.63 26.30 9.12
C GLU A 109 -5.25 26.36 10.61
N GLN A 110 -6.23 26.48 11.50
CA GLN A 110 -6.02 26.48 12.95
C GLN A 110 -5.30 25.20 13.42
N VAL A 111 -5.68 24.05 12.85
CA VAL A 111 -5.03 22.78 13.17
C VAL A 111 -3.58 22.77 12.69
N LEU A 112 -3.29 23.30 11.50
CA LEU A 112 -1.94 23.37 10.92
C LEU A 112 -1.02 24.31 11.70
N GLU A 113 -1.49 25.49 12.11
CA GLU A 113 -0.73 26.43 12.96
C GLU A 113 -0.33 25.79 14.30
N GLY A 114 -1.17 24.91 14.84
CA GLY A 114 -0.90 24.17 16.07
C GLY A 114 0.08 22.99 15.93
N ILE A 115 0.58 22.66 14.74
CA ILE A 115 1.46 21.48 14.50
C ILE A 115 2.90 21.71 14.97
N ASP A 116 3.37 22.95 14.95
CA ASP A 116 4.77 23.30 15.29
C ASP A 116 5.08 23.25 16.79
N ALA A 117 4.08 22.98 17.64
CA ALA A 117 4.28 22.79 19.06
C ALA A 117 5.25 21.61 19.33
N ARG A 118 6.45 21.93 19.84
CA ARG A 118 7.54 20.96 20.14
C ARG A 118 7.09 19.79 21.03
N ARG A 119 5.99 19.94 21.78
CA ARG A 119 5.47 18.95 22.73
C ARG A 119 4.60 17.83 22.13
N LEU A 120 4.18 17.93 20.87
CA LEU A 120 3.31 16.90 20.30
C LEU A 120 4.09 15.66 19.90
N SER A 121 3.57 14.48 20.26
CA SER A 121 4.07 13.20 19.75
C SER A 121 3.92 13.14 18.22
N GLN A 122 4.77 12.36 17.55
CA GLN A 122 4.74 12.26 16.09
C GLN A 122 3.38 11.74 15.58
N SER A 123 2.76 10.80 16.31
CA SER A 123 1.44 10.28 15.98
C SER A 123 0.35 11.34 16.07
N ALA A 124 0.39 12.23 17.08
CA ALA A 124 -0.59 13.31 17.22
C ALA A 124 -0.48 14.35 16.09
N ARG A 125 0.76 14.65 15.63
CA ARG A 125 0.98 15.57 14.50
C ARG A 125 0.49 14.96 13.18
N ASP A 126 0.80 13.68 12.95
CA ASP A 126 0.34 12.97 11.76
C ASP A 126 -1.20 12.95 11.68
N ALA A 127 -1.88 12.76 12.81
CA ALA A 127 -3.35 12.81 12.89
C ALA A 127 -3.91 14.22 12.58
N ARG A 128 -3.30 15.27 13.11
CA ARG A 128 -3.68 16.67 12.82
C ARG A 128 -3.49 17.04 11.35
N LEU A 129 -2.38 16.62 10.75
CA LEU A 129 -2.13 16.83 9.33
C LEU A 129 -3.20 16.13 8.47
N GLU A 130 -3.61 14.92 8.82
CA GLU A 130 -4.70 14.23 8.11
C GLU A 130 -6.02 14.94 8.23
N TYR A 131 -6.34 15.42 9.43
CA TYR A 131 -7.56 16.18 9.62
C TYR A 131 -7.60 17.40 8.69
N ALA A 132 -6.52 18.19 8.66
CA ALA A 132 -6.42 19.35 7.78
C ALA A 132 -6.51 18.96 6.30
N TRP A 133 -5.85 17.87 5.90
CA TRP A 133 -5.89 17.35 4.54
C TRP A 133 -7.30 16.92 4.11
N THR A 134 -7.99 16.14 4.93
CA THR A 134 -9.37 15.70 4.66
C THR A 134 -10.36 16.88 4.66
N ALA A 135 -10.17 17.87 5.53
CA ALA A 135 -10.99 19.09 5.53
C ALA A 135 -10.84 19.88 4.21
N VAL A 136 -9.61 20.04 3.71
CA VAL A 136 -9.35 20.68 2.40
C VAL A 136 -10.00 19.89 1.26
N HIS A 137 -9.91 18.56 1.28
CA HIS A 137 -10.58 17.70 0.28
C HIS A 137 -12.11 17.83 0.30
N ARG A 138 -12.74 17.91 1.48
CA ARG A 138 -14.19 18.15 1.61
C ARG A 138 -14.58 19.50 1.04
N ALA A 139 -13.86 20.56 1.41
CA ALA A 139 -14.10 21.91 0.88
C ALA A 139 -13.94 21.94 -0.65
N ARG A 140 -12.93 21.26 -1.19
CA ARG A 140 -12.69 21.16 -2.64
C ARG A 140 -13.77 20.38 -3.37
N ALA A 141 -14.33 19.34 -2.75
CA ALA A 141 -15.43 18.59 -3.32
C ALA A 141 -16.76 19.38 -3.37
N LEU A 142 -16.91 20.40 -2.52
CA LEU A 142 -18.07 21.29 -2.49
C LEU A 142 -17.95 22.50 -3.42
N LEU A 143 -16.76 22.81 -3.94
CA LEU A 143 -16.54 23.94 -4.87
C LEU A 143 -17.53 24.00 -6.05
N PRO A 144 -17.90 22.89 -6.73
CA PRO A 144 -18.87 22.93 -7.83
C PRO A 144 -20.24 23.53 -7.47
N LEU A 145 -20.60 23.56 -6.17
CA LEU A 145 -21.85 24.13 -5.69
C LEU A 145 -21.78 25.65 -5.48
N VAL A 146 -20.58 26.24 -5.45
CA VAL A 146 -20.34 27.64 -5.07
C VAL A 146 -19.78 28.48 -6.21
N VAL A 147 -19.01 27.89 -7.13
CA VAL A 147 -18.36 28.61 -8.23
C VAL A 147 -19.34 29.06 -9.32
N ALA A 148 -19.06 30.16 -10.03
CA ALA A 148 -19.81 30.56 -11.21
C ALA A 148 -19.73 29.52 -12.36
N ASP A 149 -20.61 29.63 -13.35
CA ASP A 149 -20.76 28.64 -14.45
C ASP A 149 -19.51 28.51 -15.33
N ASP A 150 -18.79 29.61 -15.54
CA ASP A 150 -17.53 29.67 -16.29
C ASP A 150 -16.40 28.91 -15.58
N ALA A 151 -16.37 28.96 -14.25
CA ALA A 151 -15.40 28.24 -13.43
C ALA A 151 -15.76 26.76 -13.22
N LEU A 152 -16.98 26.34 -13.56
CA LEU A 152 -17.43 24.95 -13.45
C LEU A 152 -16.69 24.02 -14.43
N GLU A 153 -16.36 24.52 -15.62
CA GLU A 153 -15.60 23.79 -16.65
C GLU A 153 -14.20 23.40 -16.15
N VAL A 154 -13.54 24.30 -15.41
CA VAL A 154 -12.22 24.06 -14.81
C VAL A 154 -12.29 22.96 -13.74
N GLN A 155 -13.35 22.96 -12.92
CA GLN A 155 -13.57 21.90 -11.93
C GLN A 155 -13.83 20.55 -12.57
N TYR A 156 -14.52 20.53 -13.71
CA TYR A 156 -14.76 19.33 -14.48
C TYR A 156 -13.45 18.75 -15.05
N LEU A 157 -12.60 19.57 -15.67
CA LEU A 157 -11.27 19.15 -16.16
C LEU A 157 -10.41 18.56 -15.02
N TYR A 158 -10.42 19.22 -13.87
CA TYR A 158 -9.71 18.74 -12.68
C TYR A 158 -10.26 17.39 -12.18
N ALA A 159 -11.58 17.21 -12.18
CA ALA A 159 -12.22 15.94 -11.81
C ALA A 159 -11.83 14.80 -12.76
N VAL A 160 -11.79 15.05 -14.07
CA VAL A 160 -11.37 14.07 -15.09
C VAL A 160 -9.89 13.72 -14.96
N GLU A 161 -9.01 14.71 -14.82
CA GLU A 161 -7.57 14.49 -14.62
C GLU A 161 -7.32 13.62 -13.38
N ARG A 162 -8.05 13.89 -12.29
CA ARG A 162 -7.92 13.08 -11.07
C ARG A 162 -8.52 11.69 -11.23
N ALA A 163 -9.63 11.55 -11.95
CA ALA A 163 -10.25 10.27 -12.24
C ALA A 163 -9.38 9.35 -13.10
N THR A 164 -8.68 9.91 -14.09
CA THR A 164 -7.77 9.15 -14.94
C THR A 164 -6.51 8.68 -14.21
N ARG A 165 -6.12 9.35 -13.12
CA ARG A 165 -5.00 8.94 -12.25
C ARG A 165 -5.37 7.88 -11.21
N MET A 166 -6.66 7.64 -10.96
CA MET A 166 -7.09 6.60 -10.04
C MET A 166 -6.89 5.20 -10.66
N ARG A 167 -6.66 4.19 -9.80
CA ARG A 167 -6.51 2.81 -10.26
C ARG A 167 -7.75 2.38 -11.07
N PRO A 168 -7.60 1.53 -12.10
CA PRO A 168 -8.68 1.10 -13.00
C PRO A 168 -9.81 0.28 -12.33
N ARG A 169 -9.82 0.13 -11.00
CA ARG A 169 -10.89 -0.54 -10.26
C ARG A 169 -12.19 0.26 -10.19
N ASP A 170 -12.13 1.58 -10.37
CA ASP A 170 -13.31 2.45 -10.29
C ASP A 170 -13.82 2.88 -11.68
N ALA A 171 -13.97 1.92 -12.59
CA ALA A 171 -14.60 2.14 -13.91
C ALA A 171 -15.99 2.79 -13.81
N ARG A 172 -16.71 2.56 -12.70
CA ARG A 172 -18.01 3.18 -12.40
C ARG A 172 -17.91 4.68 -12.12
N LEU A 173 -16.82 5.14 -11.51
CA LEU A 173 -16.57 6.56 -11.22
C LEU A 173 -16.26 7.32 -12.52
N LEU A 174 -15.37 6.76 -13.35
CA LEU A 174 -15.10 7.25 -14.70
C LEU A 174 -16.37 7.27 -15.57
N ALA A 175 -17.22 6.25 -15.49
CA ALA A 175 -18.50 6.22 -16.19
C ALA A 175 -19.52 7.23 -15.63
N SER A 176 -19.47 7.59 -14.34
CA SER A 176 -20.33 8.63 -13.77
C SER A 176 -19.88 10.04 -14.19
N ILE A 177 -18.57 10.29 -14.20
CA ILE A 177 -17.97 11.56 -14.64
C ILE A 177 -18.15 11.73 -16.15
N GLY A 178 -17.96 10.66 -16.93
CA GLY A 178 -18.21 10.65 -18.38
C GLY A 178 -19.69 10.88 -18.73
N ARG A 179 -20.63 10.40 -17.90
CA ARG A 179 -22.08 10.67 -18.08
C ARG A 179 -22.46 12.10 -17.75
N THR A 180 -21.82 12.74 -16.77
CA THR A 180 -22.00 14.18 -16.52
C THR A 180 -21.41 15.03 -17.65
N ALA A 181 -20.36 14.55 -18.31
CA ALA A 181 -19.73 15.23 -19.45
C ALA A 181 -20.55 15.14 -20.75
N SER A 182 -21.22 14.01 -20.94
CA SER A 182 -22.00 13.74 -22.16
C SER A 182 -23.45 14.22 -22.06
N SER A 183 -23.90 14.66 -20.87
CA SER A 183 -25.12 15.44 -20.71
C SER A 183 -24.96 16.75 -21.50
N ARG A 184 -25.67 16.85 -22.63
CA ARG A 184 -25.62 18.05 -23.48
C ARG A 184 -26.06 19.26 -22.65
N ALA A 185 -25.28 20.34 -22.77
CA ALA A 185 -25.68 21.68 -22.32
C ALA A 185 -27.07 21.99 -22.90
N GLY A 186 -28.13 21.85 -22.10
CA GLY A 186 -29.51 22.06 -22.51
C GLY A 186 -30.55 21.10 -21.91
N GLU A 187 -30.18 19.88 -21.50
CA GLU A 187 -31.17 18.85 -21.10
C GLU A 187 -31.25 18.62 -19.57
N GLU A 188 -30.24 19.08 -18.82
CA GLU A 188 -30.15 18.87 -17.37
C GLU A 188 -30.07 20.22 -16.63
N SER A 189 -30.90 20.40 -15.60
CA SER A 189 -30.86 21.60 -14.74
C SER A 189 -29.46 21.76 -14.13
N ASP A 190 -28.92 22.97 -14.21
CA ASP A 190 -27.55 23.28 -13.77
C ASP A 190 -27.28 22.87 -12.30
N GLY A 191 -28.27 23.01 -11.42
CA GLY A 191 -28.17 22.53 -10.04
C GLY A 191 -27.98 21.01 -9.90
N VAL A 192 -28.51 20.20 -10.82
CA VAL A 192 -28.30 18.75 -10.84
C VAL A 192 -26.89 18.42 -11.31
N ARG A 193 -26.39 19.10 -12.36
CA ARG A 193 -25.03 18.96 -12.86
C ARG A 193 -23.97 19.26 -11.79
N ARG A 194 -24.15 20.37 -11.06
CA ARG A 194 -23.26 20.77 -9.95
C ARG A 194 -23.24 19.75 -8.81
N ARG A 195 -24.40 19.24 -8.41
CA ARG A 195 -24.52 18.19 -7.38
C ARG A 195 -23.87 16.89 -7.81
N ARG A 196 -24.05 16.46 -9.06
CA ARG A 196 -23.39 15.25 -9.59
C ARG A 196 -21.88 15.40 -9.61
N LEU A 197 -21.36 16.55 -10.05
CA LEU A 197 -19.92 16.83 -10.05
C LEU A 197 -19.34 16.85 -8.62
N SER A 198 -20.02 17.52 -7.68
CA SER A 198 -19.63 17.54 -6.27
C SER A 198 -19.61 16.14 -5.64
N TYR A 199 -20.63 15.32 -5.94
CA TYR A 199 -20.68 13.93 -5.49
C TYR A 199 -19.53 13.09 -6.09
N ALA A 200 -19.26 13.24 -7.39
CA ALA A 200 -18.17 12.53 -8.06
C ALA A 200 -16.79 12.91 -7.48
N LEU A 201 -16.54 14.20 -7.23
CA LEU A 201 -15.32 14.67 -6.56
C LEU A 201 -15.23 14.15 -5.12
N SER A 202 -16.33 14.17 -4.37
CA SER A 202 -16.38 13.64 -3.01
C SER A 202 -16.01 12.16 -2.99
N ALA A 203 -16.57 11.37 -3.91
CA ALA A 203 -16.26 9.96 -4.06
C ALA A 203 -14.78 9.74 -4.44
N ALA A 204 -14.25 10.54 -5.36
CA ALA A 204 -12.84 10.50 -5.76
C ALA A 204 -11.89 10.79 -4.58
N TYR A 205 -12.16 11.83 -3.79
CA TYR A 205 -11.36 12.15 -2.61
C TYR A 205 -11.49 11.10 -1.51
N CYS A 206 -12.69 10.58 -1.26
CA CYS A 206 -12.88 9.47 -0.32
C CYS A 206 -12.08 8.23 -0.73
N ALA A 207 -12.06 7.90 -2.03
CA ALA A 207 -11.26 6.79 -2.54
C ALA A 207 -9.76 7.02 -2.35
N ALA A 208 -9.27 8.21 -2.71
CA ALA A 208 -7.86 8.59 -2.54
C ALA A 208 -7.42 8.58 -1.07
N ASP A 209 -8.26 9.10 -0.17
CA ASP A 209 -7.97 9.15 1.26
C ASP A 209 -7.97 7.76 1.89
N ARG A 210 -8.86 6.85 1.45
CA ARG A 210 -8.84 5.44 1.90
C ARG A 210 -7.55 4.74 1.50
N GLU A 211 -7.08 4.92 0.26
CA GLU A 211 -5.80 4.36 -0.17
C GLU A 211 -4.65 4.88 0.70
N HIS A 212 -4.68 6.18 1.01
CA HIS A 212 -3.68 6.81 1.87
C HIS A 212 -3.71 6.28 3.31
N GLN A 213 -4.91 6.16 3.90
CA GLN A 213 -5.10 5.62 5.24
C GLN A 213 -4.66 4.16 5.36
N GLN A 214 -4.94 3.33 4.35
CA GLN A 214 -4.49 1.94 4.32
C GLN A 214 -2.95 1.85 4.35
N MET A 215 -2.25 2.70 3.61
CA MET A 215 -0.79 2.75 3.62
C MET A 215 -0.25 3.16 5.00
N ARG A 216 -0.91 4.08 5.70
CA ARG A 216 -0.50 4.53 7.04
C ARG A 216 -0.73 3.48 8.10
N VAL A 217 -1.92 2.88 8.15
CA VAL A 217 -2.23 1.79 9.09
C VAL A 217 -1.25 0.64 8.89
N LEU A 218 -0.91 0.31 7.64
CA LEU A 218 0.11 -0.67 7.33
C LEU A 218 1.49 -0.25 7.85
N ARG A 219 1.94 0.98 7.58
CA ARG A 219 3.21 1.52 8.09
C ARG A 219 3.28 1.45 9.61
N ASP A 220 2.25 1.92 10.31
CA ASP A 220 2.25 1.98 11.77
C ASP A 220 2.19 0.57 12.38
N ARG A 221 1.47 -0.37 11.77
CA ARG A 221 1.54 -1.79 12.14
C ARG A 221 2.95 -2.35 11.94
N LEU A 222 3.59 -2.08 10.81
CA LEU A 222 4.95 -2.53 10.52
C LEU A 222 5.98 -1.97 11.49
N VAL A 223 5.87 -0.68 11.85
CA VAL A 223 6.74 -0.05 12.85
C VAL A 223 6.54 -0.70 14.23
N ARG A 224 5.29 -0.97 14.64
CA ARG A 224 5.01 -1.67 15.90
C ARG A 224 5.61 -3.07 15.92
N VAL A 225 5.44 -3.84 14.85
CA VAL A 225 6.03 -5.19 14.73
C VAL A 225 7.56 -5.12 14.75
N ALA A 226 8.16 -4.18 14.00
CA ALA A 226 9.61 -3.96 13.99
C ALA A 226 10.16 -3.65 15.38
N TRP A 227 9.47 -2.78 16.13
CA TRP A 227 9.85 -2.46 17.49
C TRP A 227 9.75 -3.67 18.42
N LEU A 228 8.66 -4.45 18.33
CA LEU A 228 8.50 -5.68 19.12
C LEU A 228 9.58 -6.72 18.80
N THR A 229 9.91 -6.93 17.53
CA THR A 229 11.00 -7.85 17.12
C THR A 229 12.36 -7.36 17.62
N PHE A 230 12.60 -6.06 17.59
CA PHE A 230 13.83 -5.48 18.14
C PHE A 230 13.91 -5.68 19.66
N VAL A 231 12.82 -5.44 20.40
CA VAL A 231 12.75 -5.72 21.84
C VAL A 231 12.99 -7.20 22.12
N ALA A 232 12.39 -8.11 21.34
CA ALA A 232 12.64 -9.54 21.48
C ALA A 232 14.11 -9.90 21.27
N LEU A 233 14.79 -9.31 20.28
CA LEU A 233 16.23 -9.48 20.10
C LEU A 233 17.01 -9.00 21.33
N VAL A 234 16.70 -7.81 21.84
CA VAL A 234 17.36 -7.25 23.04
C VAL A 234 17.16 -8.17 24.24
N VAL A 235 15.96 -8.72 24.42
CA VAL A 235 15.67 -9.69 25.48
C VAL A 235 16.50 -10.96 25.31
N VAL A 236 16.62 -11.51 24.09
CA VAL A 236 17.46 -12.69 23.81
C VAL A 236 18.92 -12.42 24.15
N VAL A 237 19.46 -11.27 23.71
CA VAL A 237 20.84 -10.88 24.02
C VAL A 237 21.02 -10.68 25.53
N ALA A 238 20.13 -9.96 26.19
CA ALA A 238 20.19 -9.73 27.64
C ALA A 238 20.13 -11.05 28.41
N ALA A 239 19.19 -11.93 28.08
CA ALA A 239 19.06 -13.25 28.71
C ALA A 239 20.32 -14.10 28.51
N GLY A 240 20.90 -14.09 27.31
CA GLY A 240 22.17 -14.75 27.00
C GLY A 240 23.38 -14.19 27.76
N THR A 241 23.42 -12.88 27.98
CA THR A 241 24.50 -12.24 28.74
C THR A 241 24.37 -12.45 30.25
N LEU A 242 23.13 -12.46 30.78
CA LEU A 242 22.85 -12.61 32.21
C LEU A 242 22.90 -14.08 32.64
N VAL A 243 22.49 -14.99 31.76
CA VAL A 243 22.46 -16.44 32.00
C VAL A 243 23.11 -17.15 30.81
N PRO A 244 24.46 -17.26 30.78
CA PRO A 244 25.19 -17.87 29.66
C PRO A 244 24.83 -19.34 29.38
N THR A 245 24.24 -20.03 30.36
CA THR A 245 23.78 -21.42 30.25
C THR A 245 22.36 -21.57 29.70
N LEU A 246 21.62 -20.46 29.50
CA LEU A 246 20.24 -20.49 29.03
C LEU A 246 20.13 -21.03 27.59
N PHE A 247 21.12 -20.71 26.77
CA PHE A 247 21.20 -21.19 25.39
C PHE A 247 22.41 -22.13 25.26
N PRO A 248 22.22 -23.44 25.01
CA PRO A 248 23.32 -24.33 24.73
C PRO A 248 23.88 -23.98 23.34
N LEU A 249 24.83 -23.05 23.31
CA LEU A 249 25.53 -22.59 22.10
C LEU A 249 26.94 -23.18 21.98
N CYS A 250 27.43 -23.85 23.02
CA CYS A 250 28.70 -24.55 22.99
C CYS A 250 28.47 -26.03 22.74
N SER A 251 29.26 -26.61 21.83
CA SER A 251 29.28 -28.06 21.57
C SER A 251 30.50 -28.71 22.21
N VAL A 252 30.41 -30.00 22.51
CA VAL A 252 31.57 -30.81 22.92
C VAL A 252 32.02 -31.62 21.71
N ALA A 253 33.22 -31.34 21.23
CA ALA A 253 33.81 -31.94 20.05
C ALA A 253 35.17 -32.54 20.43
N ALA A 254 35.35 -33.84 20.21
CA ALA A 254 36.59 -34.56 20.53
C ALA A 254 37.11 -34.31 21.96
N GLY A 255 36.20 -34.24 22.95
CA GLY A 255 36.52 -34.00 24.37
C GLY A 255 36.85 -32.55 24.73
N ARG A 256 36.73 -31.61 23.79
CA ARG A 256 36.93 -30.17 24.02
C ARG A 256 35.62 -29.40 23.80
N THR A 257 35.28 -28.52 24.75
CA THR A 257 34.16 -27.59 24.59
C THR A 257 34.55 -26.48 23.62
N ILE A 258 33.71 -26.24 22.62
CA ILE A 258 33.91 -25.20 21.61
C ILE A 258 32.73 -24.23 21.68
N CYS A 259 33.03 -22.97 21.99
CA CYS A 259 32.04 -21.91 22.05
C CYS A 259 32.19 -20.91 20.88
N PRO A 260 31.12 -20.18 20.50
CA PRO A 260 31.13 -19.22 19.40
C PRO A 260 32.19 -18.11 19.50
N ALA A 261 32.52 -17.64 20.71
CA ALA A 261 33.56 -16.63 20.95
C ALA A 261 34.97 -17.23 20.99
N GLY A 262 35.12 -18.54 20.76
CA GLY A 262 36.42 -19.24 20.71
C GLY A 262 36.96 -19.71 22.07
N GLY A 263 36.20 -19.52 23.15
CA GLY A 263 36.54 -20.01 24.49
C GLY A 263 36.17 -21.48 24.71
N GLY A 264 36.73 -22.07 25.78
CA GLY A 264 36.42 -23.42 26.25
C GLY A 264 35.29 -23.49 27.29
N ALA A 265 34.65 -22.36 27.60
CA ALA A 265 33.56 -22.24 28.55
C ALA A 265 32.53 -21.23 28.01
N PRO A 266 31.24 -21.38 28.35
CA PRO A 266 30.21 -20.44 27.93
C PRO A 266 30.47 -19.05 28.52
N THR A 267 30.47 -18.04 27.66
CA THR A 267 30.71 -16.64 28.00
C THR A 267 29.52 -15.78 27.57
N ALA A 268 29.36 -14.62 28.22
CA ALA A 268 28.34 -13.65 27.84
C ALA A 268 28.46 -13.15 26.38
N GLY A 269 29.65 -13.26 25.79
CA GLY A 269 29.92 -12.84 24.41
C GLY A 269 29.42 -13.82 23.34
N ASP A 270 29.15 -15.07 23.68
CA ASP A 270 28.80 -16.11 22.70
C ASP A 270 27.50 -15.80 21.95
N VAL A 271 26.47 -15.35 22.68
CA VAL A 271 25.20 -14.94 22.09
C VAL A 271 25.38 -13.72 21.20
N ALA A 272 26.17 -12.74 21.63
CA ALA A 272 26.43 -11.51 20.86
C ALA A 272 27.15 -11.82 19.53
N THR A 273 28.14 -12.73 19.54
CA THR A 273 28.83 -13.16 18.32
C THR A 273 27.88 -13.84 17.34
N VAL A 274 27.04 -14.77 17.80
CA VAL A 274 26.06 -15.45 16.94
C VAL A 274 25.04 -14.46 16.38
N VAL A 275 24.50 -13.57 17.21
CA VAL A 275 23.57 -12.52 16.79
C VAL A 275 24.19 -11.61 15.75
N PHE A 276 25.43 -11.17 15.95
CA PHE A 276 26.15 -10.30 15.01
C PHE A 276 26.30 -10.95 13.64
N LEU A 277 26.70 -12.22 13.62
CA LEU A 277 26.85 -12.99 12.38
C LEU A 277 25.49 -13.23 11.69
N GLY A 278 24.43 -13.49 12.46
CA GLY A 278 23.07 -13.57 11.96
C GLY A 278 22.58 -12.27 11.33
N VAL A 279 22.88 -11.14 11.98
CA VAL A 279 22.59 -9.79 11.47
C VAL A 279 23.32 -9.51 10.15
N ILE A 280 24.56 -9.98 10.00
CA ILE A 280 25.28 -9.87 8.71
C ILE A 280 24.52 -10.65 7.62
N GLY A 281 24.16 -11.91 7.87
CA GLY A 281 23.39 -12.73 6.92
C GLY A 281 22.06 -12.07 6.53
N ALA A 282 21.37 -11.49 7.50
CA ALA A 282 20.15 -10.73 7.29
C ALA A 282 20.37 -9.44 6.49
N GLY A 283 21.47 -8.73 6.73
CA GLY A 283 21.86 -7.54 5.98
C GLY A 283 21.95 -7.82 4.48
N LEU A 284 22.53 -8.96 4.07
CA LEU A 284 22.57 -9.37 2.67
C LEU A 284 21.16 -9.51 2.08
N THR A 285 20.22 -10.14 2.82
CA THR A 285 18.82 -10.26 2.35
C THR A 285 18.14 -8.90 2.19
N ALA A 286 18.40 -7.96 3.11
CA ALA A 286 17.85 -6.61 3.06
C ALA A 286 18.36 -5.84 1.83
N VAL A 287 19.66 -5.93 1.53
CA VAL A 287 20.25 -5.32 0.31
C VAL A 287 19.62 -5.89 -0.96
N LEU A 288 19.44 -7.22 -1.03
CA LEU A 288 18.79 -7.86 -2.18
C LEU A 288 17.32 -7.45 -2.32
N ALA A 289 16.60 -7.28 -1.22
CA ALA A 289 15.23 -6.79 -1.23
C ALA A 289 15.12 -5.36 -1.75
N ILE A 290 16.04 -4.47 -1.34
CA ILE A 290 16.10 -3.08 -1.84
C ILE A 290 16.41 -3.06 -3.34
N ARG A 291 17.36 -3.87 -3.81
CA ARG A 291 17.70 -3.93 -5.25
C ARG A 291 16.55 -4.44 -6.14
N ARG A 292 15.66 -5.28 -5.60
CA ARG A 292 14.48 -5.79 -6.32
C ARG A 292 13.27 -4.86 -6.25
N ALA A 293 13.29 -3.86 -5.36
CA ALA A 293 12.20 -2.91 -5.23
C ALA A 293 12.16 -2.00 -6.46
N GLN A 294 11.15 -2.18 -7.31
CA GLN A 294 10.92 -1.26 -8.43
C GLN A 294 10.55 0.14 -7.89
N PRO A 295 10.88 1.23 -8.60
CA PRO A 295 10.42 2.56 -8.26
C PRO A 295 8.89 2.65 -8.38
N SER A 296 8.16 2.28 -7.33
CA SER A 296 6.72 2.50 -7.29
C SER A 296 6.46 4.00 -7.14
N GLN A 297 5.59 4.56 -7.97
CA GLN A 297 5.17 5.97 -7.92
C GLN A 297 4.40 6.36 -6.64
N SER A 298 4.21 5.43 -5.69
CA SER A 298 3.66 5.77 -4.39
C SER A 298 4.71 6.50 -3.55
N PRO A 299 4.44 7.75 -3.08
CA PRO A 299 5.35 8.53 -2.24
C PRO A 299 5.59 7.90 -0.85
N TYR A 300 4.88 6.81 -0.53
CA TYR A 300 5.13 5.98 0.64
C TYR A 300 5.98 4.78 0.23
N ARG A 301 7.30 4.97 0.21
CA ARG A 301 8.24 3.86 0.25
C ARG A 301 8.07 3.17 1.61
N LEU A 302 7.20 2.17 1.71
CA LEU A 302 7.11 1.25 2.87
C LEU A 302 8.35 0.35 2.98
N MET A 303 9.14 0.28 1.91
CA MET A 303 10.28 -0.61 1.76
C MET A 303 11.43 -0.41 2.75
N PRO A 304 11.81 0.82 3.17
CA PRO A 304 12.90 1.01 4.13
C PRO A 304 12.54 0.46 5.52
N VAL A 305 11.29 0.65 5.97
CA VAL A 305 10.84 0.17 7.30
C VAL A 305 10.86 -1.35 7.36
N LEU A 306 10.49 -2.04 6.28
CA LEU A 306 10.63 -3.50 6.19
C LEU A 306 12.09 -3.96 6.22
N GLY A 307 13.03 -3.19 5.67
CA GLY A 307 14.47 -3.48 5.74
C GLY A 307 14.97 -3.50 7.18
N PHE A 308 14.54 -2.54 8.00
CA PHE A 308 14.92 -2.46 9.41
C PHE A 308 14.35 -3.59 10.28
N LEU A 309 13.17 -4.12 9.95
CA LEU A 309 12.58 -5.29 10.64
C LEU A 309 13.38 -6.59 10.40
N ARG A 310 14.02 -6.73 9.23
CA ARG A 310 14.78 -7.96 8.88
C ARG A 310 16.06 -8.14 9.69
N ILE A 311 16.66 -7.04 10.15
CA ILE A 311 17.91 -7.08 10.89
C ILE A 311 17.75 -7.82 12.23
N PRO A 312 16.82 -7.43 13.12
CA PRO A 312 16.67 -8.13 14.39
C PRO A 312 16.11 -9.54 14.24
N LEU A 313 15.23 -9.76 13.26
CA LEU A 313 14.73 -11.10 12.95
C LEU A 313 15.89 -12.06 12.62
N GLY A 314 16.89 -11.58 11.89
CA GLY A 314 18.04 -12.37 11.47
C GLY A 314 18.91 -12.85 12.61
N GLY A 315 19.14 -11.97 13.58
CA GLY A 315 19.85 -12.32 14.81
C GLY A 315 19.12 -13.40 15.61
N ILE A 316 17.79 -13.26 15.76
CA ILE A 316 16.96 -14.24 16.48
C ILE A 316 16.98 -15.60 15.76
N VAL A 317 16.77 -15.61 14.43
CA VAL A 317 16.76 -16.84 13.62
C VAL A 317 18.13 -17.53 13.64
N ALA A 318 19.22 -16.76 13.65
CA ALA A 318 20.57 -17.32 13.77
C ALA A 318 20.79 -18.03 15.10
N VAL A 319 20.42 -17.40 16.23
CA VAL A 319 20.52 -18.03 17.56
C VAL A 319 19.68 -19.30 17.60
N LEU A 320 18.42 -19.23 17.16
CA LEU A 320 17.52 -20.39 17.17
C LEU A 320 18.02 -21.53 16.28
N GLY A 321 18.55 -21.22 15.10
CA GLY A 321 19.10 -22.20 14.17
C GLY A 321 20.34 -22.90 14.72
N VAL A 322 21.26 -22.16 15.36
CA VAL A 322 22.44 -22.74 16.01
C VAL A 322 22.03 -23.64 17.18
N VAL A 323 21.11 -23.20 18.05
CA VAL A 323 20.59 -24.02 19.15
C VAL A 323 19.94 -25.30 18.61
N LEU A 324 19.16 -25.19 17.54
CA LEU A 324 18.50 -26.34 16.91
C LEU A 324 19.52 -27.32 16.34
N MET A 325 20.59 -26.86 15.70
CA MET A 325 21.67 -27.74 15.23
C MET A 325 22.42 -28.44 16.37
N GLN A 326 22.56 -27.79 17.52
CA GLN A 326 23.25 -28.37 18.68
C GLN A 326 22.37 -29.31 19.50
N SER A 327 21.05 -29.26 19.32
CA SER A 327 20.11 -30.11 20.06
C SER A 327 20.19 -31.61 19.71
N GLY A 328 20.92 -32.00 18.65
CA GLY A 328 21.04 -33.39 18.20
C GLY A 328 19.74 -33.97 17.61
N VAL A 329 18.69 -33.15 17.44
CA VAL A 329 17.37 -33.56 16.92
C VAL A 329 17.40 -33.93 15.43
N VAL A 330 18.43 -33.50 14.69
CA VAL A 330 18.58 -33.79 13.26
C VAL A 330 19.47 -35.02 13.08
N PRO A 331 18.91 -36.20 12.71
CA PRO A 331 19.70 -37.41 12.51
C PRO A 331 20.69 -37.24 11.35
N GLY A 332 21.95 -37.65 11.56
CA GLY A 332 23.03 -37.54 10.57
C GLY A 332 23.85 -36.24 10.65
N PHE A 333 23.62 -35.41 11.68
CA PHE A 333 24.40 -34.20 11.93
C PHE A 333 25.12 -34.32 13.28
N ASP A 334 26.43 -34.55 13.26
CA ASP A 334 27.24 -34.73 14.49
C ASP A 334 27.54 -33.41 15.22
N GLY A 335 26.61 -32.45 15.19
CA GLY A 335 26.80 -31.14 15.78
C GLY A 335 27.86 -30.28 15.08
N LEU A 336 28.08 -29.08 15.63
CA LEU A 336 29.04 -28.13 15.09
C LEU A 336 30.42 -28.42 15.70
N GLN A 337 31.38 -28.82 14.88
CA GLN A 337 32.68 -29.34 15.33
C GLN A 337 33.76 -28.26 15.43
N THR A 338 33.52 -27.08 14.85
CA THR A 338 34.47 -25.96 14.91
C THR A 338 33.76 -24.61 15.09
N THR A 339 34.43 -23.64 15.71
CA THR A 339 33.93 -22.27 15.85
C THR A 339 33.60 -21.64 14.49
N GLN A 340 34.37 -21.97 13.45
CA GLN A 340 34.14 -21.50 12.09
C GLN A 340 32.83 -22.07 11.51
N GLN A 341 32.51 -23.34 11.76
CA GLN A 341 31.24 -23.92 11.34
C GLN A 341 30.06 -23.20 12.01
N ILE A 342 30.14 -22.96 13.32
CA ILE A 342 29.10 -22.20 14.05
C ILE A 342 28.90 -20.83 13.40
N ALA A 343 29.98 -20.13 13.08
CA ALA A 343 29.93 -18.81 12.47
C ALA A 343 29.27 -18.82 11.08
N VAL A 344 29.64 -19.78 10.22
CA VAL A 344 29.06 -19.95 8.88
C VAL A 344 27.57 -20.25 8.99
N TYR A 345 27.16 -21.18 9.86
CA TYR A 345 25.75 -21.52 10.02
C TYR A 345 24.93 -20.37 10.62
N ALA A 346 25.49 -19.57 11.53
CA ALA A 346 24.83 -18.36 12.03
C ALA A 346 24.50 -17.37 10.88
N ILE A 347 25.44 -17.15 9.96
CA ILE A 347 25.20 -16.33 8.75
C ILE A 347 24.13 -16.96 7.86
N VAL A 348 24.23 -18.26 7.60
CA VAL A 348 23.28 -19.00 6.75
C VAL A 348 21.87 -18.93 7.32
N PHE A 349 21.69 -19.12 8.63
CA PHE A 349 20.38 -19.00 9.29
C PHE A 349 19.87 -17.55 9.27
N GLY A 350 20.74 -16.56 9.49
CA GLY A 350 20.41 -15.15 9.33
C GLY A 350 19.92 -14.81 7.91
N PHE A 351 20.47 -15.45 6.88
CA PHE A 351 19.98 -15.35 5.50
C PHE A 351 18.68 -16.13 5.26
N ALA A 352 18.57 -17.33 5.84
CA ALA A 352 17.43 -18.23 5.66
C ALA A 352 16.11 -17.67 6.22
N GLN A 353 16.16 -16.65 7.09
CA GLN A 353 14.98 -15.95 7.60
C GLN A 353 14.01 -15.51 6.48
N GLU A 354 14.51 -15.15 5.30
CA GLU A 354 13.69 -14.65 4.20
C GLU A 354 12.80 -15.77 3.65
N ALA A 355 13.24 -17.03 3.69
CA ALA A 355 12.42 -18.17 3.28
C ALA A 355 11.25 -18.40 4.27
N VAL A 356 11.54 -18.35 5.57
CA VAL A 356 10.53 -18.50 6.63
C VAL A 356 9.51 -17.37 6.56
N THR A 357 9.98 -16.12 6.39
CA THR A 357 9.11 -14.94 6.32
C THR A 357 8.19 -15.01 5.11
N ARG A 358 8.71 -15.42 3.93
CA ARG A 358 7.90 -15.62 2.72
C ARG A 358 6.84 -16.70 2.88
N LEU A 359 7.17 -17.81 3.56
CA LEU A 359 6.20 -18.87 3.80
C LEU A 359 5.03 -18.39 4.68
N LEU A 360 5.34 -17.68 5.76
CA LEU A 360 4.34 -17.08 6.64
C LEU A 360 3.48 -16.05 5.91
N GLU A 361 4.09 -15.19 5.10
CA GLU A 361 3.37 -14.23 4.26
C GLU A 361 2.41 -14.92 3.28
N ASN A 362 2.86 -15.99 2.62
CA ASN A 362 2.03 -16.74 1.68
C ASN A 362 0.83 -17.41 2.39
N ARG A 363 1.06 -17.97 3.59
CA ARG A 363 -0.01 -18.59 4.40
C ARG A 363 -1.02 -17.53 4.88
N ALA A 364 -0.55 -16.37 5.30
CA ALA A 364 -1.40 -15.27 5.74
C ALA A 364 -2.32 -14.78 4.61
N ARG A 365 -1.80 -14.65 3.39
CA ARG A 365 -2.61 -14.29 2.20
C ARG A 365 -3.67 -15.35 1.90
N ALA A 366 -3.30 -16.63 1.91
CA ALA A 366 -4.24 -17.71 1.67
C ALA A 366 -5.42 -17.72 2.66
N VAL A 367 -5.17 -17.44 3.95
CA VAL A 367 -6.24 -17.36 4.98
C VAL A 367 -7.12 -16.11 4.80
N GLN A 368 -6.52 -14.98 4.41
CA GLN A 368 -7.27 -13.74 4.13
C GLN A 368 -8.18 -13.87 2.91
N ASP A 369 -7.73 -14.57 1.86
CA ASP A 369 -8.51 -14.79 0.65
C ASP A 369 -9.78 -15.62 0.95
N VAL A 370 -9.66 -16.66 1.78
CA VAL A 370 -10.81 -17.49 2.22
C VAL A 370 -11.84 -16.65 2.99
N THR A 371 -11.40 -15.72 3.84
CA THR A 371 -12.30 -14.88 4.64
C THR A 371 -12.94 -13.76 3.80
N SER A 372 -12.22 -13.24 2.80
CA SER A 372 -12.72 -12.20 1.88
C SER A 372 -13.72 -12.76 0.88
N ALA A 373 -13.56 -14.03 0.46
CA ALA A 373 -14.55 -14.72 -0.38
C ALA A 373 -15.85 -15.06 0.37
N GLY A 374 -15.79 -15.27 1.69
CA GLY A 374 -16.97 -15.50 2.53
C GLY A 374 -17.84 -14.27 2.76
N SER A 375 -17.28 -13.06 2.66
CA SER A 375 -18.02 -11.79 2.86
C SER A 375 -18.74 -11.29 1.61
N THR A 376 -18.47 -11.88 0.43
CA THR A 376 -19.19 -11.58 -0.82
C THR A 376 -20.51 -12.36 -0.99
N LEU A 377 -20.93 -13.18 -0.02
CA LEU A 377 -22.18 -13.96 -0.10
C LEU A 377 -23.35 -13.39 0.74
N VAL A 378 -23.23 -12.17 1.28
CA VAL A 378 -24.36 -11.45 1.88
C VAL A 378 -24.61 -10.18 1.09
N GLU A 379 -25.15 -10.35 -0.11
CA GLU A 379 -25.88 -9.30 -0.82
C GLU A 379 -27.29 -9.25 -0.19
N PRO A 380 -27.71 -8.13 0.43
CA PRO A 380 -29.08 -7.99 0.91
C PRO A 380 -30.00 -8.08 -0.30
N THR A 381 -30.66 -9.21 -0.45
CA THR A 381 -31.74 -9.38 -1.42
C THR A 381 -32.74 -8.26 -1.20
N ALA A 382 -32.96 -7.49 -2.27
CA ALA A 382 -33.85 -6.34 -2.33
C ALA A 382 -35.19 -6.63 -1.65
N ALA A 383 -35.60 -5.73 -0.76
CA ALA A 383 -36.94 -5.70 -0.22
C ALA A 383 -37.96 -5.53 -1.38
N PRO A 384 -39.06 -6.29 -1.40
CA PRO A 384 -40.08 -6.15 -2.44
C PRO A 384 -40.84 -4.82 -2.29
N PRO A 385 -41.38 -4.26 -3.38
CA PRO A 385 -42.09 -2.98 -3.35
C PRO A 385 -43.41 -3.12 -2.59
N VAL A 386 -43.61 -2.23 -1.61
CA VAL A 386 -44.92 -1.98 -0.98
C VAL A 386 -45.88 -1.51 -2.06
N ARG A 387 -46.90 -2.33 -2.36
CA ARG A 387 -48.03 -1.90 -3.18
C ARG A 387 -48.77 -0.81 -2.41
N ALA A 388 -48.90 0.35 -3.03
CA ALA A 388 -49.85 1.37 -2.61
C ALA A 388 -51.27 0.79 -2.79
N GLU A 389 -51.99 0.64 -1.68
CA GLU A 389 -53.42 0.37 -1.67
C GLU A 389 -54.14 1.68 -2.02
N GLN A 390 -55.01 1.60 -3.02
CA GLN A 390 -55.78 2.71 -3.59
C GLN A 390 -56.96 3.07 -2.68
N ALA A 391 -57.26 4.36 -2.62
CA ALA A 391 -58.58 4.89 -2.27
C ALA A 391 -59.58 4.67 -3.40
#